data_AF-A0A330GEW3-F1
#
_entry.id   AF-A0A330GEW3-F1
#
_cell.length_a   1.000
_cell.length_b   1.000
_cell.length_c   1.000
_cell.angle_alpha   90.00
_cell.angle_beta   90.00
_cell.angle_gamma   90.00
#
_symmetry.space_group_name_H-M   'P 1'
#
loop_
_entity.id
_entity.type
_entity.pdbx_description
1 polymer ?
#
loop_
_entity_poly.entity_id
_entity_poly.type
_entity_poly.pdbx_seq_one_letter_code
_entity_poly.pdbx_strand_id
1 'polypeptide(L)'
;MYRLFAFLTALLLCPSLHAAPKSYLIDTDNTAIRLSWHAFGGILSWATFSGVTGAITLNPGNDVDDHIHVTIPVATLVASNKLLTWQLKSDMFFESERYPTIEFISSRVVALGAGRFRVFGTLTVRNIARPVILEAVVKDPHAQAPTLDATTAISRASYGMDKFALVVDDRIAIAIAIQTSKVPSS
;
A
#
# COMPACT_ATOMS: atom_id res chain seq x y z
N MET A 1 -11.04 36.31 64.08
CA MET A 1 -11.62 36.59 62.75
C MET A 1 -10.46 37.11 61.91
N TYR A 2 -9.90 36.47 60.88
CA TYR A 2 -10.44 35.61 59.82
C TYR A 2 -9.43 34.49 59.47
N ARG A 3 -9.95 33.30 59.15
CA ARG A 3 -9.22 32.21 58.52
C ARG A 3 -9.09 32.52 57.02
N LEU A 4 -7.88 32.49 56.45
CA LEU A 4 -7.68 32.55 55.01
C LEU A 4 -7.17 31.18 54.54
N PHE A 5 -8.07 30.40 53.97
CA PHE A 5 -7.79 29.11 53.36
C PHE A 5 -7.23 29.36 51.95
N ALA A 6 -5.93 29.11 51.76
CA ALA A 6 -5.32 29.15 50.43
C ALA A 6 -5.57 27.79 49.74
N PHE A 7 -6.53 27.74 48.82
CA PHE A 7 -6.72 26.61 47.92
C PHE A 7 -5.64 26.66 46.83
N LEU A 8 -4.65 25.77 46.94
CA LEU A 8 -3.65 25.52 45.89
C LEU A 8 -4.28 24.58 44.86
N THR A 9 -4.80 25.13 43.76
CA THR A 9 -5.29 24.34 42.63
C THR A 9 -4.09 23.75 41.87
N ALA A 10 -3.74 22.51 42.16
CA ALA A 10 -2.76 21.75 41.40
C ALA A 10 -3.37 21.35 40.04
N LEU A 11 -2.93 22.03 38.98
CA LEU A 11 -3.28 21.69 37.60
C LEU A 11 -2.56 20.38 37.22
N LEU A 12 -3.27 19.25 37.27
CA LEU A 12 -2.79 17.96 36.77
C LEU A 12 -2.63 18.04 35.24
N LEU A 13 -1.45 18.41 34.76
CA LEU A 13 -1.01 18.08 33.40
C LEU A 13 -0.84 16.56 33.36
N CYS A 14 -1.83 15.82 32.84
CA CYS A 14 -1.61 14.45 32.40
C CYS A 14 -0.89 14.52 31.05
N PRO A 15 0.41 14.19 30.94
CA PRO A 15 1.00 14.00 29.63
C PRO A 15 0.29 12.80 29.00
N SER A 16 -0.41 13.02 27.90
CA SER A 16 -0.94 11.94 27.07
C SER A 16 0.25 11.15 26.55
N LEU A 17 0.47 9.96 27.13
CA LEU A 17 1.53 9.04 26.75
C LEU A 17 1.15 8.41 25.40
N HIS A 18 1.36 9.14 24.31
CA HIS A 18 1.18 8.60 22.96
C HIS A 18 2.34 7.65 22.67
N ALA A 19 2.03 6.44 22.22
CA ALA A 19 3.04 5.49 21.78
C ALA A 19 3.82 6.10 20.61
N ALA A 20 5.15 6.02 20.64
CA ALA A 20 5.98 6.55 19.57
C ALA A 20 5.68 5.85 18.22
N PRO A 21 5.77 6.58 17.09
CA PRO A 21 5.64 5.99 15.77
C PRO A 21 6.61 4.83 15.56
N LYS A 22 6.13 3.75 14.93
CA LYS A 22 6.93 2.59 14.53
C LYS A 22 7.19 2.67 13.03
N SER A 23 8.44 2.43 12.64
CA SER A 23 8.86 2.44 11.23
C SER A 23 9.35 1.07 10.80
N TYR A 24 8.96 0.69 9.58
CA TYR A 24 9.26 -0.58 8.95
C TYR A 24 9.71 -0.33 7.51
N LEU A 25 10.63 -1.16 7.01
CA LEU A 25 10.96 -1.22 5.59
C LEU A 25 10.25 -2.40 4.96
N ILE A 26 9.88 -2.27 3.68
CA ILE A 26 9.44 -3.40 2.89
C ILE A 26 10.64 -4.28 2.60
N ASP A 27 10.54 -5.57 2.95
CA ASP A 27 11.48 -6.59 2.51
C ASP A 27 11.23 -6.85 1.02
N THR A 28 12.17 -6.40 0.20
CA THR A 28 12.10 -6.42 -1.26
C THR A 28 12.09 -7.82 -1.84
N ASP A 29 12.81 -8.75 -1.21
CA ASP A 29 12.99 -10.11 -1.73
C ASP A 29 11.80 -11.01 -1.43
N ASN A 30 11.04 -10.68 -0.37
CA ASN A 30 9.92 -11.48 0.10
C ASN A 30 8.54 -10.80 -0.06
N THR A 31 8.48 -9.65 -0.72
CA THR A 31 7.23 -8.95 -1.04
C THR A 31 6.82 -9.18 -2.48
N ALA A 32 5.55 -9.52 -2.70
CA ALA A 32 5.00 -9.74 -4.02
C ALA A 32 3.64 -9.04 -4.20
N ILE A 33 3.42 -8.49 -5.39
CA ILE A 33 2.14 -7.95 -5.83
C ILE A 33 1.62 -8.85 -6.94
N ARG A 34 0.35 -9.26 -6.87
CA ARG A 34 -0.34 -10.02 -7.90
C ARG A 34 -1.53 -9.23 -8.43
N LEU A 35 -1.59 -9.12 -9.75
CA LEU A 35 -2.74 -8.64 -10.52
C LEU A 35 -3.51 -9.84 -11.07
N SER A 36 -4.84 -9.75 -11.13
CA SER A 36 -5.68 -10.72 -11.83
C SER A 36 -6.91 -10.08 -12.49
N TRP A 37 -7.32 -10.66 -13.61
CA TRP A 37 -8.45 -10.22 -14.43
C TRP A 37 -8.92 -11.36 -15.34
N HIS A 38 -10.12 -11.27 -15.92
CA HIS A 38 -10.52 -12.17 -17.00
C HIS A 38 -10.31 -11.53 -18.37
N ALA A 39 -9.99 -12.37 -19.35
CA ALA A 39 -9.82 -11.99 -20.75
C ALA A 39 -10.42 -13.06 -21.67
N PHE A 40 -10.72 -12.70 -22.91
CA PHE A 40 -11.12 -13.58 -24.01
C PHE A 40 -12.12 -14.68 -23.61
N GLY A 41 -13.32 -14.28 -23.18
CA GLY A 41 -14.38 -15.22 -22.83
C GLY A 41 -14.21 -15.88 -21.45
N GLY A 42 -13.57 -15.19 -20.49
CA GLY A 42 -13.51 -15.62 -19.09
C GLY A 42 -12.21 -16.32 -18.68
N ILE A 43 -11.17 -16.30 -19.53
CA ILE A 43 -9.86 -16.86 -19.20
C ILE A 43 -9.21 -16.01 -18.11
N LEU A 44 -8.98 -16.62 -16.94
CA LEU A 44 -8.26 -15.97 -15.85
C LEU A 44 -6.81 -15.71 -16.26
N SER A 45 -6.46 -14.44 -16.32
CA SER A 45 -5.12 -13.94 -16.56
C SER A 45 -4.57 -13.30 -15.29
N TRP A 46 -3.24 -13.27 -15.18
CA TRP A 46 -2.56 -12.71 -14.02
C TRP A 46 -1.19 -12.17 -14.40
N ALA A 47 -0.70 -11.27 -13.55
CA ALA A 47 0.67 -10.79 -13.57
C ALA A 47 1.16 -10.55 -12.14
N THR A 48 2.48 -10.54 -11.96
CA THR A 48 3.11 -10.23 -10.68
C THR A 48 4.18 -9.16 -10.86
N PHE A 49 4.39 -8.37 -9.80
CA PHE A 49 5.58 -7.55 -9.64
C PHE A 49 6.38 -8.06 -8.45
N SER A 50 7.71 -7.99 -8.58
CA SER A 50 8.69 -8.20 -7.52
C SER A 50 9.58 -6.95 -7.39
N GLY A 51 10.57 -6.96 -6.50
CA GLY A 51 11.47 -5.81 -6.32
C GLY A 51 10.78 -4.58 -5.74
N VAL A 52 9.68 -4.80 -4.99
CA VAL A 52 8.91 -3.73 -4.36
C VAL A 52 9.71 -3.15 -3.21
N THR A 53 9.89 -1.84 -3.19
CA THR A 53 10.56 -1.13 -2.10
C THR A 53 9.60 -0.15 -1.45
N GLY A 54 9.87 0.21 -0.20
CA GLY A 54 9.04 1.18 0.49
C GLY A 54 9.29 1.26 1.98
N ALA A 55 8.66 2.26 2.58
CA ALA A 55 8.69 2.51 4.01
C ALA A 55 7.26 2.63 4.54
N ILE A 56 7.06 2.13 5.75
CA ILE A 56 5.78 2.15 6.46
C ILE A 56 6.05 2.78 7.84
N THR A 57 5.35 3.86 8.13
CA THR A 57 5.33 4.52 9.44
C THR A 57 3.92 4.43 9.98
N LEU A 58 3.77 3.84 11.17
CA LEU A 58 2.50 3.70 11.88
C LEU A 58 2.63 4.28 13.28
N ASN A 59 1.74 5.20 13.63
CA ASN A 59 1.61 5.83 14.92
C ASN A 59 0.35 5.28 15.63
N PRO A 60 0.52 4.38 16.62
CA PRO A 60 -0.63 3.77 17.31
C PRO A 60 -1.49 4.78 18.10
N GLY A 61 -0.99 5.98 18.35
CA GLY A 61 -1.69 7.03 19.08
C GLY A 61 -2.35 8.10 18.21
N ASN A 62 -2.01 8.19 16.92
CA ASN A 62 -2.51 9.24 16.02
C ASN A 62 -2.37 8.82 14.55
N ASP A 63 -3.49 8.60 13.85
CA ASP A 63 -3.52 8.15 12.46
C ASP A 63 -3.04 9.21 11.43
N VAL A 64 -2.90 10.48 11.86
CA VAL A 64 -2.47 11.58 10.99
C VAL A 64 -1.01 11.44 10.56
N ASP A 65 -0.17 10.81 11.38
CA ASP A 65 1.26 10.63 11.09
C ASP A 65 1.55 9.29 10.38
N ASP A 66 0.50 8.50 10.09
CA ASP A 66 0.65 7.25 9.37
C ASP A 66 1.01 7.52 7.91
N HIS A 67 2.14 6.98 7.47
CA HIS A 67 2.65 7.18 6.12
C HIS A 67 3.17 5.87 5.53
N ILE A 68 2.70 5.54 4.33
CA ILE A 68 3.15 4.42 3.51
C ILE A 68 3.58 4.97 2.17
N HIS A 69 4.82 4.69 1.79
CA HIS A 69 5.35 5.01 0.46
C HIS A 69 5.91 3.74 -0.16
N VAL A 70 5.44 3.38 -1.35
CA VAL A 70 5.83 2.17 -2.07
C VAL A 70 6.22 2.52 -3.50
N THR A 71 7.33 1.95 -3.96
CA THR A 71 7.82 2.03 -5.33
C THR A 71 7.90 0.63 -5.93
N ILE A 72 7.35 0.48 -7.13
CA ILE A 72 7.27 -0.80 -7.84
C ILE A 72 7.95 -0.64 -9.20
N PRO A 73 9.07 -1.33 -9.46
CA PRO A 73 9.74 -1.28 -10.75
C PRO A 73 8.92 -2.05 -11.81
N VAL A 74 8.50 -1.38 -12.88
CA VAL A 74 7.68 -2.01 -13.93
C VAL A 74 8.44 -3.11 -14.67
N ALA A 75 9.77 -3.00 -14.73
CA ALA A 75 10.65 -3.99 -15.35
C ALA A 75 10.54 -5.39 -14.70
N THR A 76 10.09 -5.51 -13.44
CA THR A 76 9.91 -6.80 -12.76
C THR A 76 8.61 -7.50 -13.11
N LEU A 77 7.73 -6.87 -13.91
CA LEU A 77 6.46 -7.47 -14.31
C LEU A 77 6.68 -8.81 -15.02
N VAL A 78 6.01 -9.84 -14.52
CA VAL A 78 5.90 -11.16 -15.16
C VAL A 78 4.44 -11.56 -15.22
N ALA A 79 3.95 -11.91 -16.39
CA ALA A 79 2.58 -12.37 -16.60
C ALA A 79 2.50 -13.88 -16.76
N SER A 80 1.26 -14.39 -16.87
CA SER A 80 0.97 -15.82 -17.05
C SER A 80 1.66 -16.48 -18.25
N ASN A 81 2.13 -15.69 -19.22
CA ASN A 81 2.99 -16.15 -20.30
C ASN A 81 3.92 -15.04 -20.81
N LYS A 82 4.92 -15.42 -21.62
CA LYS A 82 5.95 -14.50 -22.16
C LYS A 82 5.37 -13.43 -23.09
N LEU A 83 4.41 -13.79 -23.94
CA LEU A 83 3.79 -12.85 -24.87
C LEU A 83 3.03 -11.77 -24.10
N LEU A 84 2.19 -12.15 -23.14
CA LEU A 84 1.47 -11.21 -22.28
C LEU A 84 2.41 -10.34 -21.46
N THR A 85 3.52 -10.90 -20.97
CA THR A 85 4.56 -10.13 -20.26
C THR A 85 5.14 -9.03 -21.15
N TRP A 86 5.50 -9.38 -22.39
CA TRP A 86 6.01 -8.42 -23.37
C TRP A 86 4.97 -7.35 -23.71
N GLN A 87 3.71 -7.76 -23.95
CA GLN A 87 2.62 -6.83 -24.26
C GLN A 87 2.38 -5.85 -23.10
N LEU A 88 2.30 -6.33 -21.86
CA LEU A 88 2.08 -5.47 -20.70
C LEU A 88 3.22 -4.45 -20.51
N LYS A 89 4.46 -4.80 -20.81
CA LYS A 89 5.61 -3.88 -20.71
C LYS A 89 5.67 -2.85 -21.86
N SER A 90 5.05 -3.14 -23.00
CA SER A 90 5.03 -2.25 -24.17
C SER A 90 4.16 -1.00 -23.97
N ASP A 91 4.21 -0.10 -24.95
CA ASP A 91 3.40 1.12 -25.06
C ASP A 91 1.88 0.87 -25.10
N MET A 92 1.44 -0.37 -25.36
CA MET A 92 0.03 -0.76 -25.26
C MET A 92 -0.51 -0.66 -23.83
N PHE A 93 0.35 -0.84 -22.82
CA PHE A 93 -0.03 -0.86 -21.43
C PHE A 93 0.94 -0.01 -20.60
N PHE A 94 1.91 -0.60 -19.89
CA PHE A 94 2.72 0.13 -18.92
C PHE A 94 3.79 1.03 -19.53
N GLU A 95 4.22 0.79 -20.78
CA GLU A 95 5.27 1.57 -21.47
C GLU A 95 6.54 1.69 -20.61
N SER A 96 7.06 0.53 -20.17
CA SER A 96 8.01 0.43 -19.04
C SER A 96 9.34 1.18 -19.25
N GLU A 97 9.76 1.38 -20.50
CA GLU A 97 10.98 2.14 -20.80
C GLU A 97 10.81 3.64 -20.50
N ARG A 98 9.60 4.18 -20.70
CA ARG A 98 9.29 5.59 -20.44
C ARG A 98 8.79 5.83 -19.01
N TYR A 99 8.02 4.89 -18.48
CA TYR A 99 7.49 4.93 -17.11
C TYR A 99 8.00 3.71 -16.33
N PRO A 100 9.25 3.77 -15.83
CA PRO A 100 9.90 2.61 -15.22
C PRO A 100 9.36 2.26 -13.83
N THR A 101 8.60 3.15 -13.21
CA THR A 101 8.15 3.03 -11.81
C THR A 101 6.66 3.30 -11.68
N ILE A 102 6.00 2.50 -10.84
CA ILE A 102 4.69 2.76 -10.27
C ILE A 102 4.90 3.20 -8.81
N GLU A 103 4.14 4.19 -8.36
CA GLU A 103 4.28 4.76 -7.02
C GLU A 103 2.93 4.73 -6.30
N PHE A 104 2.96 4.37 -5.01
CA PHE A 104 1.82 4.50 -4.11
C PHE A 104 2.21 5.31 -2.88
N ILE A 105 1.42 6.33 -2.57
CA ILE A 105 1.58 7.18 -1.39
C ILE A 105 0.25 7.21 -0.62
N SER A 106 0.26 6.78 0.64
CA SER A 106 -0.92 6.88 1.49
C SER A 106 -1.21 8.33 1.89
N SER A 107 -2.48 8.69 1.96
CA SER A 107 -2.95 9.93 2.56
C SER A 107 -3.54 9.73 3.96
N ARG A 108 -3.96 8.50 4.29
CA ARG A 108 -4.51 8.15 5.61
C ARG A 108 -4.53 6.64 5.80
N VAL A 109 -4.22 6.18 7.01
CA VAL A 109 -4.39 4.78 7.42
C VAL A 109 -5.40 4.74 8.56
N VAL A 110 -6.46 3.95 8.44
CA VAL A 110 -7.52 3.87 9.46
C VAL A 110 -7.54 2.47 10.04
N ALA A 111 -7.29 2.35 11.35
CA ALA A 111 -7.45 1.10 12.06
C ALA A 111 -8.94 0.73 12.17
N LEU A 112 -9.29 -0.50 11.75
CA LEU A 112 -10.64 -1.05 11.84
C LEU A 112 -10.79 -2.03 13.03
N GLY A 113 -9.72 -2.24 13.80
CA GLY A 113 -9.64 -3.23 14.87
C GLY A 113 -9.23 -4.63 14.38
N ALA A 114 -8.85 -5.51 15.31
CA ALA A 114 -8.45 -6.89 15.03
C ALA A 114 -7.37 -7.04 13.93
N GLY A 115 -6.37 -6.14 13.92
CA GLY A 115 -5.29 -6.15 12.92
C GLY A 115 -5.71 -5.72 11.50
N ARG A 116 -6.94 -5.23 11.31
CA ARG A 116 -7.44 -4.76 10.02
C ARG A 116 -7.27 -3.26 9.87
N PHE A 117 -6.94 -2.84 8.65
CA PHE A 117 -6.71 -1.44 8.30
C PHE A 117 -7.35 -1.12 6.96
N ARG A 118 -7.83 0.13 6.83
CA ARG A 118 -8.18 0.73 5.55
C ARG A 118 -7.15 1.81 5.22
N VAL A 119 -6.44 1.63 4.12
CA VAL A 119 -5.40 2.55 3.67
C VAL A 119 -5.92 3.34 2.48
N PHE A 120 -6.05 4.65 2.65
CA PHE A 120 -6.36 5.58 1.57
C PHE A 120 -5.05 6.10 0.99
N GLY A 121 -4.97 6.21 -0.33
CA GLY A 121 -3.78 6.77 -0.96
C GLY A 121 -3.97 7.08 -2.43
N THR A 122 -2.89 7.54 -3.03
CA THR A 122 -2.79 7.82 -4.46
C THR A 122 -1.89 6.77 -5.10
N LEU A 123 -2.40 6.11 -6.15
CA LEU A 123 -1.64 5.23 -7.01
C LEU A 123 -1.32 5.97 -8.31
N THR A 124 -0.04 6.06 -8.64
CA THR A 124 0.45 6.69 -9.88
C THR A 124 1.00 5.62 -10.81
N VAL A 125 0.35 5.45 -11.96
CA VAL A 125 0.76 4.54 -13.03
C VAL A 125 0.84 5.35 -14.32
N ARG A 126 1.98 5.30 -15.03
CA ARG A 126 2.23 6.10 -16.24
C ARG A 126 1.98 7.59 -16.05
N ASN A 127 2.43 8.15 -14.92
CA ASN A 127 2.18 9.54 -14.52
C ASN A 127 0.69 9.92 -14.36
N ILE A 128 -0.22 8.94 -14.36
CA ILE A 128 -1.64 9.16 -14.08
C ILE A 128 -1.89 8.79 -12.62
N ALA A 129 -2.18 9.79 -11.80
CA ALA A 129 -2.49 9.64 -10.39
C ALA A 129 -4.00 9.41 -10.18
N ARG A 130 -4.37 8.40 -9.40
CA ARG A 130 -5.76 8.12 -8.99
C ARG A 130 -5.84 7.75 -7.52
N PRO A 131 -6.90 8.17 -6.81
CA PRO A 131 -7.14 7.70 -5.46
C PRO A 131 -7.52 6.22 -5.47
N VAL A 132 -6.98 5.48 -4.52
CA VAL A 132 -7.30 4.07 -4.28
C VAL A 132 -7.46 3.80 -2.79
N ILE A 133 -8.20 2.75 -2.47
CA ILE A 133 -8.39 2.28 -1.09
C ILE A 133 -7.93 0.84 -1.03
N LEU A 134 -7.02 0.53 -0.11
CA LEU A 134 -6.56 -0.81 0.17
C LEU A 134 -7.17 -1.29 1.49
N GLU A 135 -7.63 -2.52 1.50
CA GLU A 135 -8.03 -3.24 2.71
C GLU A 135 -6.86 -4.14 3.11
N ALA A 136 -6.29 -3.91 4.29
CA ALA A 136 -5.09 -4.59 4.78
C ALA A 136 -5.35 -5.35 6.09
N VAL A 137 -4.63 -6.45 6.29
CA VAL A 137 -4.68 -7.29 7.48
C VAL A 137 -3.25 -7.61 7.92
N VAL A 138 -2.91 -7.27 9.16
CA VAL A 138 -1.66 -7.65 9.81
C VAL A 138 -1.85 -8.99 10.50
N LYS A 139 -1.03 -10.00 10.15
CA LYS A 139 -1.20 -11.37 10.65
C LYS A 139 -0.80 -11.52 12.12
N ASP A 140 0.37 -11.01 12.47
CA ASP A 140 0.87 -10.97 13.86
C ASP A 140 1.32 -9.54 14.20
N PRO A 141 0.44 -8.73 14.81
CA PRO A 141 0.77 -7.36 15.20
C PRO A 141 1.85 -7.24 16.29
N HIS A 142 2.15 -8.34 16.99
CA HIS A 142 3.15 -8.39 18.05
C HIS A 142 4.51 -8.91 17.56
N ALA A 143 4.58 -9.42 16.32
CA ALA A 143 5.83 -9.79 15.68
C ALA A 143 6.77 -8.58 15.55
N GLN A 144 8.07 -8.83 15.68
CA GLN A 144 9.09 -7.80 15.48
C GLN A 144 9.13 -7.28 14.03
N ALA A 145 8.76 -8.13 13.08
CA ALA A 145 8.68 -7.86 11.66
C ALA A 145 7.29 -8.32 11.15
N PRO A 146 6.25 -7.49 11.29
CA PRO A 146 4.90 -7.88 10.94
C PRO A 146 4.78 -8.16 9.43
N THR A 147 4.05 -9.22 9.10
CA THR A 147 3.60 -9.46 7.73
C THR A 147 2.17 -8.98 7.57
N LEU A 148 1.87 -8.45 6.38
CA LEU A 148 0.55 -7.95 6.07
C LEU A 148 0.11 -8.42 4.68
N ASP A 149 -1.18 -8.74 4.58
CA ASP A 149 -1.85 -8.95 3.31
C ASP A 149 -2.71 -7.72 3.02
N ALA A 150 -2.67 -7.22 1.79
CA ALA A 150 -3.53 -6.12 1.36
C ALA A 150 -4.21 -6.42 0.03
N THR A 151 -5.41 -5.88 -0.15
CA THR A 151 -6.20 -6.06 -1.38
C THR A 151 -6.82 -4.75 -1.83
N THR A 152 -6.96 -4.60 -3.14
CA THR A 152 -7.74 -3.53 -3.78
C THR A 152 -8.18 -3.98 -5.17
N ALA A 153 -8.94 -3.15 -5.86
CA ALA A 153 -9.20 -3.31 -7.28
C ALA A 153 -9.23 -1.94 -7.96
N ILE A 154 -8.73 -1.89 -9.18
CA ILE A 154 -8.66 -0.67 -9.98
C ILE A 154 -9.29 -0.88 -11.36
N SER A 155 -9.63 0.22 -12.02
CA SER A 155 -9.99 0.25 -13.45
C SER A 155 -8.71 0.50 -14.26
N ARG A 156 -8.40 -0.36 -15.24
CA ARG A 156 -7.24 -0.15 -16.13
C ARG A 156 -7.48 1.03 -17.09
N ALA A 157 -8.72 1.27 -17.50
CA ALA A 157 -9.08 2.42 -18.34
C ALA A 157 -8.79 3.75 -17.63
N SER A 158 -8.93 3.80 -16.30
CA SER A 158 -8.62 5.00 -15.50
C SER A 158 -7.15 5.45 -15.59
N TYR A 159 -6.27 4.57 -16.07
CA TYR A 159 -4.83 4.82 -16.33
C TYR A 159 -4.47 4.76 -17.82
N GLY A 160 -5.45 4.91 -18.73
CA GLY A 160 -5.22 4.90 -20.18
C GLY A 160 -4.74 3.56 -20.73
N MET A 161 -5.02 2.46 -20.03
CA MET A 161 -4.68 1.09 -20.43
C MET A 161 -5.94 0.36 -20.89
N ASP A 162 -6.67 0.91 -21.86
CA ASP A 162 -8.02 0.50 -22.28
C ASP A 162 -8.06 -0.35 -23.58
N LYS A 163 -6.89 -0.71 -24.15
CA LYS A 163 -6.79 -1.61 -25.31
C LYS A 163 -7.59 -2.90 -25.08
N PHE A 164 -8.26 -3.40 -26.11
CA PHE A 164 -9.05 -4.64 -26.05
C PHE A 164 -10.23 -4.60 -25.04
N ALA A 165 -10.82 -3.42 -24.77
CA ALA A 165 -11.97 -3.25 -23.85
C ALA A 165 -13.15 -4.20 -24.06
N LEU A 166 -13.38 -4.69 -25.29
CA LEU A 166 -14.47 -5.63 -25.58
C LEU A 166 -14.21 -7.07 -25.10
N VAL A 167 -12.95 -7.42 -24.83
CA VAL A 167 -12.54 -8.81 -24.56
C VAL A 167 -11.65 -8.94 -23.32
N VAL A 168 -11.29 -7.84 -22.65
CA VAL A 168 -10.48 -7.86 -21.42
C VAL A 168 -11.18 -7.00 -20.38
N ASP A 169 -11.41 -7.57 -19.19
CA ASP A 169 -12.06 -6.88 -18.07
C ASP A 169 -11.38 -5.54 -17.78
N ASP A 170 -12.18 -4.53 -17.45
CA ASP A 170 -11.63 -3.24 -16.98
C ASP A 170 -11.14 -3.33 -15.53
N ARG A 171 -11.83 -4.12 -14.71
CA ARG A 171 -11.50 -4.32 -13.30
C ARG A 171 -10.28 -5.24 -13.17
N ILE A 172 -9.21 -4.70 -12.59
CA ILE A 172 -8.02 -5.45 -12.19
C ILE A 172 -8.05 -5.63 -10.69
N ALA A 173 -8.12 -6.89 -10.22
CA ALA A 173 -7.97 -7.21 -8.81
C ALA A 173 -6.48 -7.22 -8.45
N ILE A 174 -6.16 -6.69 -7.26
CA ILE A 174 -4.79 -6.59 -6.75
C ILE A 174 -4.74 -7.25 -5.38
N ALA A 175 -3.83 -8.20 -5.23
CA ALA A 175 -3.47 -8.81 -3.96
C ALA A 175 -1.98 -8.57 -3.68
N ILE A 176 -1.66 -8.22 -2.45
CA ILE A 176 -0.33 -7.80 -2.03
C ILE A 176 0.02 -8.62 -0.79
N ALA A 177 1.16 -9.28 -0.80
CA ALA A 177 1.74 -9.92 0.38
C ALA A 177 3.02 -9.16 0.71
N ILE A 178 3.02 -8.40 1.80
CA ILE A 178 4.17 -7.60 2.23
C ILE A 178 4.83 -8.30 3.41
N GLN A 179 6.13 -8.49 3.28
CA GLN A 179 7.01 -8.76 4.40
C GLN A 179 7.73 -7.48 4.78
N THR A 180 7.87 -7.24 6.08
CA THR A 180 8.61 -6.08 6.57
C THR A 180 9.92 -6.52 7.19
N SER A 181 10.89 -5.61 7.19
CA SER A 181 12.13 -5.74 7.95
C SER A 181 12.29 -4.52 8.87
N LYS A 182 13.07 -4.68 9.93
CA LYS A 182 13.36 -3.59 10.87
C LYS A 182 14.23 -2.55 10.17
N VAL A 183 13.95 -1.26 10.40
CA VAL A 183 14.91 -0.20 10.09
C VAL A 183 16.17 -0.44 10.95
N PRO A 184 17.37 -0.57 10.36
CA PRO A 184 18.59 -0.75 11.15
C PRO A 184 18.73 0.39 12.16
N SER A 185 18.90 0.05 13.43
CA SER A 185 19.28 1.03 14.45
C SER A 185 20.71 1.49 14.15
N SER A 186 20.88 2.78 13.84
CA SER A 186 22.18 3.43 13.72
C SER A 186 22.95 3.41 15.03
#